data_AF-A0A4Q8QZQ4-F1
#
_entry.id   AF-A0A4Q8QZQ4-F1
#
_cell.length_a   1.000
_cell.length_b   1.000
_cell.length_c   1.000
_cell.angle_alpha   90.00
_cell.angle_beta   90.00
_cell.angle_gamma   90.00
#
_symmetry.space_group_name_H-M   'P 1'
#
loop_
_entity.id
_entity.type
_entity.pdbx_description
1 polymer ?
#
loop_
_entity_poly.entity_id
_entity_poly.type
_entity_poly.pdbx_seq_one_letter_code
_entity_poly.pdbx_strand_id
1 'polypeptide(L)'
;MQSQDPVEWHSRLLRAWQLALLRFAVTLDNADRLNVMAVAAEIDRGGRSYEEQANFGFFRKISADLCNAILQQNDAADTTLRQYLERIEDPRLKRAFASAVEIEIDAAPPRVRTPKVDNGLWRGLASRNHAPLPGTRSHAAKY
;
A
#
# COMPACT_ATOMS: atom_id res chain seq x y z
N MET A 1 -3.91 17.95 32.23
CA MET A 1 -4.52 17.89 30.88
C MET A 1 -3.46 18.37 29.92
N GLN A 2 -2.76 17.49 29.21
CA GLN A 2 -1.67 17.90 28.31
C GLN A 2 -2.28 18.59 27.09
N SER A 3 -1.95 19.87 26.89
CA SER A 3 -2.29 20.59 25.67
C SER A 3 -1.57 19.91 24.51
N GLN A 4 -2.34 19.24 23.66
CA GLN A 4 -1.85 18.59 22.46
C GLN A 4 -1.47 19.67 21.45
N ASP A 5 -0.27 19.59 20.86
CA ASP A 5 0.15 20.53 19.82
C ASP A 5 -0.85 20.45 18.66
N PRO A 6 -1.47 21.57 18.24
CA PRO A 6 -2.39 21.61 17.12
C PRO A 6 -1.82 20.92 15.87
N VAL A 7 -0.51 21.03 15.61
CA VAL A 7 0.13 20.42 14.43
C VAL A 7 0.10 18.89 14.53
N GLU A 8 0.47 18.32 15.68
CA GLU A 8 0.47 16.86 15.88
C GLU A 8 -0.94 16.26 15.81
N TRP A 9 -1.96 17.01 16.26
CA TRP A 9 -3.35 16.61 16.13
C TRP A 9 -3.80 16.60 14.66
N HIS A 10 -3.50 17.65 13.90
CA HIS A 10 -3.83 17.70 12.46
C HIS A 10 -3.11 16.59 11.68
N SER A 11 -1.83 16.34 11.94
CA SER A 11 -1.08 15.27 11.27
C SER A 11 -1.66 13.88 11.55
N ARG A 12 -2.09 13.61 12.79
CA ARG A 12 -2.73 12.33 13.14
C ARG A 12 -4.08 12.16 12.45
N LEU A 13 -4.90 13.21 12.41
CA LEU A 13 -6.18 13.14 11.70
C LEU A 13 -6.02 12.96 10.20
N LEU A 14 -5.09 13.69 9.58
CA LEU A 14 -4.80 13.52 8.15
C LEU A 14 -4.37 12.07 7.85
N ARG A 15 -3.50 11.51 8.70
CA ARG A 15 -3.08 10.11 8.58
C ARG A 15 -4.24 9.14 8.80
N ALA A 16 -5.10 9.38 9.78
CA ALA A 16 -6.29 8.56 10.03
C ALA A 16 -7.24 8.57 8.83
N TRP A 17 -7.44 9.74 8.22
CA TRP A 17 -8.26 9.90 7.01
C TRP A 17 -7.68 9.14 5.82
N GLN A 18 -6.38 9.24 5.58
CA GLN A 18 -5.70 8.49 4.52
C GLN A 18 -5.81 6.96 4.71
N LEU A 19 -5.68 6.49 5.95
CA LEU A 19 -5.82 5.07 6.27
C LEU A 19 -7.27 4.59 6.16
N ALA A 20 -8.25 5.43 6.51
CA ALA A 20 -9.66 5.12 6.30
C ALA A 20 -9.98 4.98 4.81
N LEU A 21 -9.46 5.89 3.97
CA LEU A 21 -9.59 5.80 2.52
C LEU A 21 -8.96 4.53 1.96
N LEU A 22 -7.75 4.17 2.41
CA LEU A 22 -7.09 2.93 2.00
C LEU A 22 -7.92 1.71 2.40
N ARG A 23 -8.46 1.68 3.63
CA ARG A 23 -9.30 0.59 4.11
C ARG A 23 -10.54 0.43 3.22
N PHE A 24 -11.23 1.54 2.92
CA PHE A 24 -12.38 1.51 2.01
C PHE A 24 -12.00 1.02 0.60
N ALA A 25 -10.88 1.46 0.04
CA ALA A 25 -10.40 0.99 -1.26
C ALA A 25 -10.17 -0.54 -1.29
N VAL A 26 -9.73 -1.12 -0.16
CA VAL A 26 -9.51 -2.57 -0.05
C VAL A 26 -10.80 -3.35 0.19
N THR A 27 -11.74 -2.83 0.98
CA THR A 27 -12.93 -3.58 1.41
C THR A 27 -14.14 -3.34 0.53
N LEU A 28 -14.25 -2.15 -0.06
CA LEU A 28 -15.43 -1.62 -0.72
C LEU A 28 -16.70 -1.64 0.16
N ASP A 29 -16.55 -1.76 1.49
CA ASP A 29 -17.65 -1.80 2.44
C ASP A 29 -18.21 -0.40 2.68
N ASN A 30 -19.54 -0.28 2.66
CA ASN A 30 -20.22 0.98 2.97
C ASN A 30 -19.96 1.45 4.41
N ALA A 31 -19.71 0.55 5.37
CA ALA A 31 -19.31 0.94 6.72
C ALA A 31 -17.98 1.71 6.71
N ASP A 32 -17.02 1.28 5.89
CA ASP A 32 -15.75 1.95 5.72
C ASP A 32 -15.90 3.29 4.98
N ARG A 33 -16.81 3.36 3.99
CA ARG A 33 -17.19 4.64 3.35
C ARG A 33 -17.72 5.64 4.36
N LEU A 34 -18.62 5.23 5.26
CA LEU A 34 -19.17 6.11 6.30
C LEU A 34 -18.08 6.55 7.28
N ASN A 35 -17.16 5.67 7.63
CA ASN A 35 -16.01 6.02 8.47
C ASN A 35 -15.12 7.09 7.82
N VAL A 36 -14.85 6.99 6.51
CA VAL A 36 -14.13 8.05 5.77
C VAL A 36 -14.84 9.39 5.91
N MET A 37 -16.16 9.43 5.72
CA MET A 37 -16.94 10.67 5.84
C MET A 37 -16.90 11.26 7.25
N ALA A 38 -16.93 10.41 8.28
CA ALA A 38 -16.86 10.84 9.68
C ALA A 38 -15.51 11.50 9.97
N VAL A 39 -14.39 10.87 9.60
CA VAL A 39 -13.06 11.44 9.81
C VAL A 39 -12.87 12.73 9.00
N ALA A 40 -13.40 12.79 7.78
CA ALA A 40 -13.36 14.01 6.97
C ALA A 40 -14.11 15.18 7.62
N ALA A 41 -15.27 14.92 8.24
CA ALA A 41 -16.01 15.91 8.99
C ALA A 41 -15.25 16.39 10.24
N GLU A 42 -14.50 15.51 10.91
CA GLU A 42 -13.63 15.92 12.03
C GLU A 42 -12.54 16.90 11.58
N ILE A 43 -11.92 16.65 10.43
CA ILE A 43 -10.88 17.53 9.89
C ILE A 43 -11.46 18.88 9.48
N ASP A 44 -12.59 18.89 8.77
CA ASP A 44 -13.28 20.11 8.34
C ASP A 44 -13.66 21.00 9.55
N ARG A 45 -13.95 20.40 10.71
CA ARG A 45 -14.22 21.14 11.96
C ARG A 45 -12.96 21.76 12.59
N GLY A 46 -11.77 21.21 12.34
CA GLY A 46 -10.53 21.73 12.91
C GLY A 46 -10.52 21.78 14.45
N GLY A 47 -11.23 20.84 15.11
CA GLY A 47 -11.31 20.74 16.56
C GLY A 47 -12.38 21.61 17.23
N ARG A 48 -13.21 22.33 16.44
CA ARG A 48 -14.36 23.09 16.95
C ARG A 48 -15.54 22.18 17.32
N SER A 49 -16.37 22.67 18.25
CA SER A 49 -17.60 21.99 18.67
C SER A 49 -18.58 21.79 17.51
N TYR A 50 -19.49 20.82 17.61
CA TYR A 50 -20.52 20.54 16.59
C TYR A 50 -21.47 21.74 16.35
N GLU A 51 -21.63 22.61 17.34
CA GLU A 51 -22.45 23.83 17.27
C GLU A 51 -21.75 24.98 16.53
N GLU A 52 -20.42 24.95 16.45
CA GLU A 52 -19.58 25.94 15.76
C GLU A 52 -19.24 25.45 14.35
N GLN A 53 -20.27 25.18 13.56
CA GLN A 53 -20.12 24.65 12.21
C GLN A 53 -19.26 25.57 11.34
N ALA A 54 -18.09 25.07 10.96
CA ALA A 54 -17.34 25.65 9.86
C ALA A 54 -18.06 25.32 8.57
N ASN A 55 -18.44 26.33 7.79
CA ASN A 55 -19.04 26.19 6.45
C ASN A 55 -18.10 25.59 5.39
N PHE A 56 -16.94 25.06 5.79
CA PHE A 56 -15.93 24.51 4.88
C PHE A 56 -16.00 22.98 4.88
N GLY A 57 -16.63 22.41 3.86
CA GLY A 57 -16.74 20.95 3.66
C GLY A 57 -15.70 20.39 2.69
N PHE A 58 -14.44 20.84 2.80
CA PHE A 58 -13.41 20.51 1.82
C PHE A 58 -13.05 19.02 1.85
N PHE A 59 -12.74 18.48 3.03
CA PHE A 59 -12.41 17.07 3.18
C PHE A 59 -13.60 16.19 2.90
N ARG A 60 -14.81 16.59 3.32
CA ARG A 60 -16.04 15.86 3.00
C ARG A 60 -16.27 15.77 1.48
N LYS A 61 -16.08 16.89 0.76
CA LYS A 61 -16.23 16.92 -0.71
C LYS A 61 -15.21 16.00 -1.38
N ILE A 62 -13.92 16.18 -1.09
CA ILE A 62 -12.86 15.34 -1.68
C ILE A 62 -13.07 13.87 -1.33
N SER A 63 -13.48 13.56 -0.10
CA SER A 63 -13.75 12.18 0.30
C SER A 63 -14.89 11.57 -0.51
N ALA A 64 -15.97 12.32 -0.75
CA ALA A 64 -17.08 11.84 -1.57
C ALA A 64 -16.64 11.56 -3.01
N ASP A 65 -15.86 12.48 -3.59
CA ASP A 65 -15.30 12.33 -4.93
C ASP A 65 -14.38 11.10 -5.03
N LEU A 66 -13.48 10.91 -4.06
CA LEU A 66 -12.59 9.74 -4.00
C LEU A 66 -13.34 8.43 -3.79
N CYS A 67 -14.31 8.39 -2.87
CA CYS A 67 -15.12 7.20 -2.65
C CYS A 67 -15.92 6.83 -3.91
N ASN A 68 -16.44 7.81 -4.63
CA ASN A 68 -17.13 7.57 -5.90
C ASN A 68 -16.16 7.10 -6.98
N ALA A 69 -14.96 7.69 -7.06
CA ALA A 69 -13.93 7.27 -8.01
C ALA A 69 -13.48 5.82 -7.76
N ILE A 70 -13.27 5.42 -6.51
CA ILE A 70 -12.94 4.02 -6.14
C ILE A 70 -13.99 3.02 -6.65
N LEU A 71 -15.26 3.40 -6.67
CA LEU A 71 -16.36 2.53 -7.10
C LEU A 71 -16.56 2.53 -8.62
N GLN A 72 -15.93 3.44 -9.35
CA GLN A 72 -16.11 3.64 -10.79
C GLN A 72 -14.90 3.13 -11.57
N GLN A 73 -15.14 2.44 -12.68
CA GLN A 73 -14.10 1.92 -13.58
C GLN A 73 -14.10 2.73 -14.88
N ASN A 74 -13.80 4.03 -14.80
CA ASN A 74 -13.76 4.92 -15.96
C ASN A 74 -12.57 5.89 -15.91
N ASP A 75 -12.20 6.44 -17.07
CA ASP A 75 -11.02 7.30 -17.22
C ASP A 75 -11.02 8.54 -16.29
N ALA A 76 -12.21 9.08 -15.99
CA ALA A 76 -12.36 10.23 -15.11
C ALA A 76 -12.08 9.87 -13.64
N ALA A 77 -12.53 8.70 -13.21
CA ALA A 77 -12.25 8.13 -11.90
C ALA A 77 -10.74 7.85 -11.75
N ASP A 78 -10.14 7.20 -12.75
CA ASP A 78 -8.69 6.94 -12.80
C ASP A 78 -7.88 8.24 -12.68
N THR A 79 -8.28 9.28 -13.42
CA THR A 79 -7.61 10.58 -13.38
C THR A 79 -7.67 11.19 -11.97
N THR A 80 -8.82 11.09 -11.31
CA THR A 80 -9.02 11.61 -9.94
C THR A 80 -8.15 10.83 -8.94
N LEU A 81 -8.08 9.51 -9.06
CA LEU A 81 -7.26 8.66 -8.19
C LEU A 81 -5.76 8.90 -8.40
N ARG A 82 -5.30 9.07 -9.66
CA ARG A 82 -3.91 9.45 -9.97
C ARG A 82 -3.53 10.81 -9.38
N GLN A 83 -4.39 11.81 -9.53
CA GLN A 83 -4.17 13.14 -8.92
C GLN A 83 -4.07 13.07 -7.40
N TYR A 84 -4.87 12.21 -6.76
CA TYR A 84 -4.77 11.99 -5.33
C TYR A 84 -3.49 11.27 -4.92
N LEU A 85 -3.08 10.23 -5.66
CA LEU A 85 -1.82 9.50 -5.42
C LEU A 85 -0.60 10.43 -5.47
N GLU A 86 -0.57 11.42 -6.36
CA GLU A 86 0.52 12.40 -6.42
C GLU A 86 0.63 13.25 -5.13
N ARG A 87 -0.48 13.48 -4.43
CA ARG A 87 -0.53 14.26 -3.19
C ARG A 87 -0.13 13.47 -1.94
N ILE A 88 -0.02 12.14 -2.02
CA ILE A 88 0.38 11.33 -0.86
C ILE A 88 1.90 11.39 -0.70
N GLU A 89 2.37 11.97 0.40
CA GLU A 89 3.81 12.09 0.68
C GLU A 89 4.45 10.76 1.13
N ASP A 90 3.73 9.94 1.91
CA ASP A 90 4.25 8.67 2.41
C ASP A 90 4.35 7.64 1.24
N PRO A 91 5.56 7.20 0.85
CA PRO A 91 5.75 6.31 -0.29
C PRO A 91 5.21 4.88 -0.09
N ARG A 92 5.02 4.45 1.16
CA ARG A 92 4.43 3.13 1.47
C ARG A 92 2.92 3.21 1.33
N LEU A 93 2.32 4.28 1.87
CA LEU A 93 0.89 4.54 1.73
C LEU A 93 0.51 4.73 0.26
N LYS A 94 1.28 5.53 -0.50
CA LYS A 94 1.06 5.77 -1.93
C LYS A 94 1.02 4.44 -2.71
N ARG A 95 2.01 3.57 -2.50
CA ARG A 95 2.06 2.25 -3.15
C ARG A 95 0.91 1.34 -2.73
N ALA A 96 0.60 1.26 -1.43
CA ALA A 96 -0.50 0.43 -0.94
C ALA A 96 -1.85 0.87 -1.54
N PHE A 97 -2.07 2.18 -1.62
CA PHE A 97 -3.29 2.73 -2.22
C PHE A 97 -3.37 2.42 -3.71
N ALA A 98 -2.29 2.67 -4.46
CA ALA A 98 -2.27 2.38 -5.89
C ALA A 98 -2.51 0.90 -6.20
N SER A 99 -1.92 0.00 -5.41
CA SER A 99 -2.22 -1.43 -5.52
C SER A 99 -3.69 -1.76 -5.22
N ALA A 100 -4.30 -1.10 -4.24
CA ALA A 100 -5.71 -1.34 -3.88
C ALA A 100 -6.69 -0.87 -4.98
N VAL A 101 -6.31 0.15 -5.75
CA VAL A 101 -7.12 0.68 -6.86
C VAL A 101 -6.61 0.25 -8.24
N GLU A 102 -5.72 -0.75 -8.30
CA GLU A 102 -5.16 -1.32 -9.54
C GLU A 102 -4.48 -0.29 -10.48
N ILE A 103 -3.94 0.79 -9.91
CA ILE A 103 -3.18 1.79 -10.66
C ILE A 103 -1.69 1.45 -10.63
N GLU A 104 -1.12 1.23 -11.81
CA GLU A 104 0.33 1.16 -11.95
C GLU A 104 0.93 2.56 -11.67
N ILE A 105 1.78 2.62 -10.63
CA ILE A 105 2.72 3.72 -10.45
C ILE A 105 3.99 3.28 -11.17
N ASP A 106 4.56 4.16 -12.01
CA ASP A 106 5.91 4.04 -12.55
C ASP A 106 6.94 4.13 -11.41
N ALA A 107 6.93 3.13 -10.54
CA ALA A 107 7.95 2.95 -9.53
C ALA A 107 9.17 2.41 -10.26
N ALA A 108 10.28 3.14 -10.17
CA ALA A 108 11.59 2.61 -10.55
C ALA A 108 11.72 1.17 -10.02
N PRO A 109 12.16 0.22 -10.86
CA PRO A 109 12.07 -1.20 -10.55
C PRO A 109 12.63 -1.46 -9.16
N PRO A 110 11.97 -2.28 -8.33
CA PRO A 110 12.48 -2.60 -7.01
C PRO A 110 13.92 -3.03 -7.19
N ARG A 111 14.86 -2.40 -6.46
CA ARG A 111 16.23 -2.89 -6.41
C ARG A 111 16.12 -4.31 -5.89
N VAL A 112 16.12 -5.27 -6.80
CA VAL A 112 16.21 -6.69 -6.49
C VAL A 112 17.51 -6.80 -5.73
N ARG A 113 17.42 -6.84 -4.40
CA ARG A 113 18.52 -7.31 -3.59
C ARG A 113 18.61 -8.77 -3.94
N THR A 114 19.43 -9.10 -4.93
CA THR A 114 19.89 -10.47 -5.12
C THR A 114 20.39 -10.90 -3.76
N PRO A 115 19.77 -11.92 -3.12
CA PRO A 115 20.33 -12.46 -1.91
C PRO A 115 21.75 -12.87 -2.29
N LYS A 116 22.74 -12.26 -1.64
CA LYS A 116 24.12 -12.72 -1.75
C LYS A 116 24.05 -14.15 -1.23
N VAL A 117 24.04 -15.12 -2.15
CA VAL A 117 24.09 -16.54 -1.84
C VAL A 117 25.43 -16.75 -1.16
N ASP A 118 25.45 -16.54 0.15
CA ASP A 118 26.61 -16.80 0.96
C ASP A 118 26.70 -18.31 1.11
N ASN A 119 27.47 -18.92 0.22
CA ASN A 119 27.88 -20.33 0.30
C ASN A 119 28.63 -20.64 1.61
N GLY A 120 28.89 -19.65 2.46
CA GLY A 120 29.36 -19.83 3.84
C GLY A 120 28.41 -20.63 4.73
N LEU A 121 27.10 -20.56 4.51
CA LEU A 121 26.10 -21.29 5.33
C LEU A 121 26.19 -22.82 5.18
N TRP A 122 26.73 -23.29 4.05
CA TRP A 122 26.85 -24.73 3.75
C TRP A 122 28.31 -25.23 3.86
N ARG A 123 29.22 -24.39 4.36
CA ARG A 123 30.64 -24.72 4.49
C ARG A 123 30.82 -25.70 5.66
N GLY A 124 30.74 -27.00 5.36
CA GLY A 124 30.87 -28.08 6.35
C GLY A 124 29.91 -29.24 6.15
N LEU A 125 28.93 -29.11 5.25
CA LEU A 125 28.06 -30.21 4.88
C LEU A 125 28.62 -30.90 3.63
N ALA A 126 28.75 -32.24 3.70
CA ALA A 126 29.20 -33.03 2.57
C ALA A 126 28.22 -32.83 1.41
N SER A 127 28.73 -32.30 0.29
CA SER A 127 27.98 -32.20 -0.95
C SER A 127 27.49 -33.60 -1.31
N ARG A 128 26.18 -33.79 -1.50
CA ARG A 128 25.61 -35.05 -2.02
C ARG A 128 26.03 -35.20 -3.48
N ASN A 129 27.30 -35.52 -3.70
CA ASN A 129 27.77 -35.97 -5.00
C ASN A 129 27.14 -37.34 -5.24
N HIS A 130 26.43 -37.44 -6.35
CA HIS A 130 25.90 -38.67 -6.93
C HIS A 130 26.93 -39.80 -6.79
N ALA A 131 26.54 -40.88 -6.12
CA ALA A 131 27.29 -42.13 -6.19
C ALA A 131 27.25 -42.65 -7.64
N PRO A 132 28.38 -43.10 -8.21
CA PRO A 132 28.35 -43.79 -9.50
C PRO A 132 27.66 -45.14 -9.29
N LEU A 133 26.71 -45.46 -10.17
CA LEU A 133 26.09 -46.79 -10.25
C LEU A 133 27.19 -47.82 -10.56
N PRO A 134 27.30 -48.93 -9.80
CA PRO A 134 28.23 -49.99 -10.13
C PRO A 134 27.62 -50.88 -11.21
N GLY A 135 28.19 -50.87 -12.42
CA GLY A 135 27.90 -51.90 -13.41
C GLY A 135 27.92 -51.44 -14.86
N THR A 136 29.09 -51.13 -15.39
CA THR A 136 29.33 -51.24 -16.83
C THR A 136 30.60 -52.06 -17.06
N ARG A 137 30.42 -53.38 -17.18
CA ARG A 137 31.44 -54.27 -17.76
C ARG A 137 31.54 -53.93 -19.24
N SER A 138 32.62 -53.24 -19.61
CA SER A 138 33.06 -53.12 -20.99
C SER A 138 33.76 -54.41 -21.38
N HIS A 139 33.18 -55.20 -22.29
CA HIS A 139 33.87 -56.31 -22.94
C HIS A 139 34.41 -55.82 -24.28
N ALA A 140 35.73 -55.79 -24.39
CA ALA A 140 36.44 -55.46 -25.61
C ALA A 140 36.18 -56.51 -26.69
N ALA A 141 36.06 -56.04 -27.93
CA ALA A 141 36.22 -56.84 -29.13
C ALA A 141 37.67 -57.28 -29.28
N LYS A 142 37.90 -58.49 -29.82
CA LYS A 142 38.89 -58.78 -30.89
C LYS A 142 38.90 -60.26 -31.27
N TYR A 143 38.76 -60.46 -32.59
CA TYR A 143 39.00 -61.63 -33.46
C TYR A 143 38.24 -62.92 -33.20
#